data_AF-A0A2M6GJH9-F1
#
_entry.id   AF-A0A2M6GJH9-F1
#
_cell.length_a   1.000
_cell.length_b   1.000
_cell.length_c   1.000
_cell.angle_alpha   90.00
_cell.angle_beta   90.00
_cell.angle_gamma   90.00
#
_symmetry.space_group_name_H-M   'P 1'
#
loop_
_entity.id
_entity.type
_entity.pdbx_description
1 polymer ?
#
loop_
_entity_poly.entity_id
_entity_poly.type
_entity_poly.pdbx_seq_one_letter_code
_entity_poly.pdbx_strand_id
1 'polypeptide(L)'
;MRKLLFFLLFFSFAYGSNAQAISLKQLLKFRQMEQERITRKLSKKGWFFMVDNKPTEEMMGKAVWAYKPVAVGNMEAGAVAWCVLYYSAKTPSRILYNYFGQTTLSKINKKIRQKAIITLEKGNALSGVSALAAYTDVADKELVFRIMTYDFPDRFGIKIFDKEDYLEAKRNDRL
;
A
#
# COMPACT_ATOMS: atom_id res chain seq x y z
N MET A 1 6.76 -43.14 14.84
CA MET A 1 5.57 -42.29 14.63
C MET A 1 5.64 -40.93 15.33
N ARG A 2 6.01 -40.86 16.63
CA ARG A 2 6.08 -39.58 17.38
C ARG A 2 7.02 -38.52 16.78
N LYS A 3 8.13 -38.92 16.15
CA LYS A 3 9.08 -38.02 15.46
C LYS A 3 8.56 -37.45 14.13
N LEU A 4 7.62 -38.13 13.46
CA LEU A 4 7.04 -37.67 12.19
C LEU A 4 6.02 -36.52 12.43
N LEU A 5 5.32 -36.57 13.58
CA LEU A 5 4.36 -35.54 13.98
C LEU A 5 5.02 -34.19 14.28
N PHE A 6 6.22 -34.20 14.88
CA PHE A 6 6.97 -32.96 15.17
C PHE A 6 7.52 -32.27 13.90
N PHE A 7 7.85 -33.03 12.85
CA PHE A 7 8.30 -32.46 11.58
C PHE A 7 7.19 -31.74 10.80
N LEU A 8 5.95 -32.25 10.85
CA LEU A 8 4.79 -31.62 10.20
C LEU A 8 4.35 -30.32 10.88
N LEU A 9 4.48 -30.23 12.21
CA LEU A 9 4.24 -29.01 12.99
C LEU A 9 5.30 -27.92 12.73
N PHE A 10 6.55 -28.30 12.47
CA PHE A 10 7.62 -27.33 12.16
C PHE A 10 7.47 -26.71 10.77
N PHE A 11 7.03 -27.49 9.78
CA PHE A 11 6.81 -26.99 8.42
C PHE A 11 5.65 -26.00 8.32
N SER A 12 4.60 -26.16 9.13
CA SER A 12 3.44 -25.26 9.11
C SER A 12 3.73 -23.88 9.71
N PHE A 13 4.76 -23.74 10.56
CA PHE A 13 5.17 -22.44 11.12
C PHE A 13 6.09 -21.62 10.19
N ALA A 14 6.87 -22.27 9.31
CA ALA A 14 7.84 -21.57 8.46
C ALA A 14 7.22 -20.82 7.26
N TYR A 15 6.01 -21.18 6.83
CA TYR A 15 5.36 -20.56 5.66
C TYR A 15 4.68 -19.20 5.96
N GLY A 16 4.59 -18.79 7.23
CA GLY A 16 3.82 -17.61 7.62
C GLY A 16 4.47 -16.24 7.37
N SER A 17 5.81 -16.14 7.28
CA SER A 17 6.47 -14.83 7.46
C SER A 17 6.66 -14.00 6.17
N ASN A 18 6.67 -14.62 4.99
CA ASN A 18 6.92 -13.90 3.71
C ASN A 18 5.68 -13.68 2.83
N ALA A 19 4.54 -14.30 3.14
CA ALA A 19 3.31 -14.13 2.36
C ALA A 19 2.69 -12.73 2.52
N GLN A 20 2.95 -12.09 3.66
CA GLN A 20 2.29 -10.87 4.14
C GLN A 20 2.73 -9.58 3.43
N ALA A 21 4.03 -9.40 3.15
CA ALA A 21 4.56 -8.12 2.69
C ALA A 21 4.40 -7.93 1.18
N ILE A 22 3.92 -6.74 0.77
CA ILE A 22 3.91 -6.32 -0.62
C ILE A 22 5.18 -5.49 -0.87
N SER A 23 6.05 -5.98 -1.76
CA SER A 23 7.27 -5.27 -2.13
C SER A 23 7.00 -4.07 -3.05
N LEU A 24 7.92 -3.10 -3.07
CA LEU A 24 7.84 -1.96 -4.00
C LEU A 24 7.63 -2.39 -5.47
N LYS A 25 8.33 -3.44 -5.93
CA LYS A 25 8.15 -3.98 -7.30
C LYS A 25 6.73 -4.47 -7.56
N GLN A 26 6.07 -5.05 -6.56
CA GLN A 26 4.68 -5.46 -6.68
C GLN A 26 3.73 -4.27 -6.68
N LEU A 27 3.96 -3.26 -5.83
CA LEU A 27 3.15 -2.04 -5.81
C LEU A 27 3.18 -1.33 -7.16
N LEU A 28 4.38 -1.15 -7.73
CA LEU A 28 4.55 -0.55 -9.06
C LEU A 28 3.80 -1.34 -10.15
N LYS A 29 3.88 -2.67 -10.09
CA LYS A 29 3.15 -3.53 -11.01
C LYS A 29 1.63 -3.47 -10.82
N PHE A 30 1.16 -3.44 -9.57
CA PHE A 30 -0.28 -3.40 -9.26
C PHE A 30 -0.93 -2.12 -9.74
N ARG A 31 -0.22 -0.98 -9.73
CA ARG A 31 -0.71 0.28 -10.30
C ARG A 31 -1.14 0.15 -11.77
N GLN A 32 -0.52 -0.75 -12.52
CA GLN A 32 -0.74 -0.94 -13.96
C GLN A 32 -1.57 -2.20 -14.28
N MET A 33 -2.21 -2.81 -13.27
CA MET A 33 -2.97 -4.05 -13.44
C MET A 33 -4.46 -3.84 -13.22
N GLU A 34 -5.24 -4.63 -13.96
CA GLU A 34 -6.67 -4.80 -13.71
C GLU A 34 -6.95 -5.33 -12.30
N GLN A 35 -8.03 -4.83 -11.70
CA GLN A 35 -8.43 -5.15 -10.33
C GLN A 35 -8.55 -6.66 -10.09
N GLU A 36 -9.17 -7.39 -11.02
CA GLU A 36 -9.34 -8.85 -10.93
C GLU A 36 -8.01 -9.59 -10.84
N ARG A 37 -6.99 -9.13 -11.58
CA ARG A 37 -5.64 -9.71 -11.55
C ARG A 37 -4.94 -9.41 -10.24
N ILE A 38 -5.13 -8.21 -9.69
CA ILE A 38 -4.62 -7.84 -8.37
C ILE A 38 -5.27 -8.71 -7.30
N THR A 39 -6.60 -8.81 -7.28
CA THR A 39 -7.37 -9.68 -6.37
C THR A 39 -6.85 -11.10 -6.41
N ARG A 40 -6.71 -11.71 -7.59
CA ARG A 40 -6.20 -13.08 -7.72
C ARG A 40 -4.79 -13.25 -7.14
N LYS A 41 -3.90 -12.27 -7.31
CA LYS A 41 -2.53 -12.30 -6.76
C LYS A 41 -2.50 -12.10 -5.24
N LEU A 42 -3.35 -11.22 -4.73
CA LEU A 42 -3.46 -10.89 -3.32
C LEU A 42 -4.16 -12.02 -2.53
N SER A 43 -5.23 -12.62 -3.05
CA SER A 43 -5.91 -13.75 -2.42
C SER A 43 -5.00 -14.96 -2.24
N LYS A 44 -4.12 -15.25 -3.22
CA LYS A 44 -3.06 -16.28 -3.09
C LYS A 44 -2.06 -16.01 -1.95
N LYS A 45 -2.03 -14.79 -1.43
CA LYS A 45 -1.18 -14.32 -0.33
C LYS A 45 -1.97 -14.12 0.98
N GLY A 46 -3.23 -14.55 1.04
CA GLY A 46 -4.09 -14.41 2.23
C GLY A 46 -4.63 -13.01 2.45
N TRP A 47 -4.71 -12.20 1.40
CA TRP A 47 -5.39 -10.90 1.45
C TRP A 47 -6.87 -11.04 1.07
N PHE A 48 -7.70 -10.26 1.73
CA PHE A 48 -9.14 -10.21 1.53
C PHE A 48 -9.49 -8.95 0.76
N PHE A 49 -10.32 -9.09 -0.27
CA PHE A 49 -10.94 -7.94 -0.90
C PHE A 49 -12.02 -7.38 0.01
N MET A 50 -12.03 -6.06 0.20
CA MET A 50 -12.87 -5.41 1.21
C MET A 50 -13.98 -4.60 0.56
N VAL A 51 -13.62 -3.73 -0.38
CA VAL A 51 -14.58 -2.83 -1.04
C VAL A 51 -14.03 -2.38 -2.39
N ASP A 52 -14.93 -2.06 -3.31
CA ASP A 52 -14.63 -1.33 -4.54
C ASP A 52 -15.70 -0.28 -4.82
N ASN A 53 -15.30 0.97 -4.65
CA ASN A 53 -16.10 2.13 -5.03
C ASN A 53 -15.73 2.50 -6.46
N LYS A 54 -16.65 2.32 -7.40
CA LYS A 54 -16.39 2.61 -8.82
C LYS A 54 -16.07 4.10 -9.05
N PRO A 55 -15.24 4.44 -10.05
CA PRO A 55 -14.95 5.83 -10.40
C PRO A 55 -16.21 6.54 -10.87
N THR A 56 -16.25 7.85 -10.64
CA THR A 56 -17.22 8.78 -11.22
C THR A 56 -16.50 9.71 -12.19
N GLU A 57 -17.24 10.64 -12.83
CA GLU A 57 -16.62 11.64 -13.70
C GLU A 57 -15.66 12.58 -12.94
N GLU A 58 -15.94 12.83 -11.66
CA GLU A 58 -15.23 13.80 -10.82
C GLU A 58 -14.19 13.15 -9.90
N MET A 59 -14.40 11.88 -9.51
CA MET A 59 -13.58 11.19 -8.51
C MET A 59 -13.05 9.85 -9.01
N MET A 60 -11.79 9.56 -8.66
CA MET A 60 -11.22 8.24 -8.86
C MET A 60 -11.98 7.19 -8.04
N GLY A 61 -12.14 6.00 -8.61
CA GLY A 61 -12.60 4.82 -7.89
C GLY A 61 -11.56 4.34 -6.90
N LYS A 62 -11.98 3.50 -5.96
CA LYS A 62 -11.14 2.98 -4.88
C LYS A 62 -11.44 1.50 -4.63
N ALA A 63 -10.50 0.63 -4.98
CA ALA A 63 -10.52 -0.78 -4.58
C ALA A 63 -9.56 -1.03 -3.42
N VAL A 64 -10.03 -1.76 -2.41
CA VAL A 64 -9.32 -1.96 -1.15
C VAL A 64 -9.17 -3.46 -0.86
N TRP A 65 -7.96 -3.85 -0.49
CA TRP A 65 -7.65 -5.16 0.04
C TRP A 65 -7.01 -5.03 1.43
N ALA A 66 -7.34 -5.95 2.33
CA ALA A 66 -6.80 -6.01 3.68
C ALA A 66 -6.07 -7.33 3.92
N TYR A 67 -4.98 -7.27 4.68
CA TYR A 67 -4.32 -8.46 5.19
C TYR A 67 -4.68 -8.66 6.67
N LYS A 68 -5.24 -9.83 6.99
CA LYS A 68 -5.77 -10.16 8.32
C LYS A 68 -6.67 -9.03 8.86
N PRO A 69 -7.77 -8.69 8.18
CA PRO A 69 -8.76 -7.77 8.75
C PRO A 69 -9.35 -8.37 10.02
N VAL A 70 -9.66 -7.52 11.00
CA VAL A 70 -10.36 -7.94 12.23
C VAL A 70 -11.75 -8.47 11.89
N ALA A 71 -12.43 -7.83 10.93
CA ALA A 71 -13.67 -8.31 10.35
C ALA A 71 -13.68 -8.05 8.83
N VAL A 72 -13.93 -9.09 8.03
CA VAL A 72 -14.03 -8.97 6.57
C VAL A 72 -15.24 -8.10 6.21
N GLY A 73 -15.07 -7.15 5.29
CA GLY A 73 -16.12 -6.20 4.91
C GLY A 73 -16.28 -5.00 5.85
N ASN A 74 -15.64 -5.00 7.04
CA ASN A 74 -15.64 -3.85 7.94
C ASN A 74 -14.27 -3.16 7.93
N MET A 75 -14.19 -1.99 7.30
CA MET A 75 -12.94 -1.23 7.22
C MET A 75 -12.54 -0.56 8.53
N GLU A 76 -13.48 -0.29 9.42
CA GLU A 76 -13.25 0.40 10.70
C GLU A 76 -12.64 -0.52 11.76
N ALA A 77 -12.91 -1.82 11.66
CA ALA A 77 -12.39 -2.83 12.58
C ALA A 77 -10.85 -2.98 12.54
N GLY A 78 -10.20 -2.45 11.50
CA GLY A 78 -8.75 -2.48 11.35
C GLY A 78 -8.22 -3.74 10.65
N ALA A 79 -6.95 -3.66 10.22
CA ALA A 79 -6.21 -4.75 9.59
C ALA A 79 -4.72 -4.56 9.81
N VAL A 80 -3.94 -5.62 9.64
CA VAL A 80 -2.47 -5.54 9.77
C VAL A 80 -1.85 -4.80 8.57
N ALA A 81 -2.54 -4.78 7.43
CA ALA A 81 -2.11 -4.03 6.27
C ALA A 81 -3.27 -3.72 5.32
N TRP A 82 -3.13 -2.63 4.59
CA TRP A 82 -4.06 -2.20 3.55
C TRP A 82 -3.32 -1.99 2.24
N CYS A 83 -3.90 -2.47 1.15
CA CYS A 83 -3.50 -2.15 -0.21
C CYS A 83 -4.69 -1.49 -0.89
N VAL A 84 -4.52 -0.29 -1.41
CA VAL A 84 -5.60 0.51 -1.98
C VAL A 84 -5.19 0.95 -3.38
N LEU A 85 -5.98 0.58 -4.38
CA LEU A 85 -5.84 1.08 -5.75
C LEU A 85 -6.85 2.20 -5.96
N TYR A 86 -6.36 3.38 -6.30
CA TYR A 86 -7.18 4.47 -6.82
C TYR A 86 -7.08 4.43 -8.34
N TYR A 87 -8.21 4.40 -9.04
CA TYR A 87 -8.22 4.17 -10.49
C TYR A 87 -9.28 5.03 -11.18
N SER A 88 -9.06 5.34 -12.45
CA SER A 88 -9.97 6.09 -13.32
C SER A 88 -9.75 5.65 -14.77
N ALA A 89 -10.73 5.92 -15.62
CA ALA A 89 -10.57 5.77 -17.06
C ALA A 89 -9.70 6.88 -17.69
N LYS A 90 -9.59 8.04 -17.02
CA LYS A 90 -8.97 9.26 -17.59
C LYS A 90 -7.57 9.56 -17.04
N THR A 91 -7.27 9.11 -15.82
CA THR A 91 -6.03 9.43 -15.13
C THR A 91 -5.27 8.17 -14.70
N PRO A 92 -3.94 8.21 -14.65
CA PRO A 92 -3.14 7.08 -14.17
C PRO A 92 -3.58 6.64 -12.77
N SER A 93 -3.61 5.32 -12.54
CA SER A 93 -3.94 4.79 -11.23
C SER A 93 -2.90 5.19 -10.19
N ARG A 94 -3.32 5.31 -8.93
CA ARG A 94 -2.45 5.52 -7.77
C ARG A 94 -2.54 4.31 -6.86
N ILE A 95 -1.49 4.00 -6.13
CA ILE A 95 -1.52 2.89 -5.17
C ILE A 95 -1.04 3.34 -3.80
N LEU A 96 -1.81 3.01 -2.76
CA LEU A 96 -1.48 3.21 -1.36
C LEU A 96 -1.28 1.86 -0.68
N TYR A 97 -0.21 1.75 0.08
CA TYR A 97 0.07 0.61 0.94
C TYR A 97 0.32 1.09 2.37
N ASN A 98 -0.58 0.74 3.29
CA ASN A 98 -0.38 0.94 4.72
C ASN A 98 0.01 -0.41 5.35
N TYR A 99 1.05 -0.41 6.17
CA TYR A 99 1.52 -1.63 6.82
C TYR A 99 1.98 -1.34 8.24
N PHE A 100 1.80 -2.35 9.09
CA PHE A 100 2.21 -2.34 10.48
C PHE A 100 3.43 -3.24 10.62
N GLY A 101 4.62 -2.64 10.76
CA GLY A 101 5.89 -3.33 11.01
C GLY A 101 7.11 -2.71 10.33
N GLN A 102 8.13 -2.35 11.11
CA GLN A 102 9.29 -1.55 10.64
C GLN A 102 10.13 -2.21 9.53
N THR A 103 10.26 -3.54 9.53
CA THR A 103 11.15 -4.25 8.58
C THR A 103 10.73 -4.06 7.13
N THR A 104 9.42 -4.03 6.85
CA THR A 104 8.90 -3.82 5.50
C THR A 104 9.15 -2.39 5.04
N LEU A 105 8.94 -1.40 5.93
CA LEU A 105 9.23 0.01 5.64
C LEU A 105 10.69 0.21 5.30
N SER A 106 11.59 -0.30 6.14
CA SER A 106 13.03 -0.15 5.95
C SER A 106 13.46 -0.69 4.58
N LYS A 107 12.92 -1.85 4.18
CA LYS A 107 13.17 -2.44 2.84
C LYS A 107 12.63 -1.58 1.70
N ILE A 108 11.43 -0.99 1.84
CA ILE A 108 10.84 -0.10 0.83
C ILE A 108 11.64 1.20 0.74
N ASN A 109 11.89 1.86 1.88
CA ASN A 109 12.65 3.10 1.97
C ASN A 109 14.07 2.93 1.43
N LYS A 110 14.75 1.82 1.74
CA LYS A 110 16.07 1.54 1.18
C LYS A 110 16.03 1.51 -0.35
N LYS A 111 15.02 0.88 -0.95
CA LYS A 111 14.86 0.82 -2.42
C LYS A 111 14.51 2.17 -3.03
N ILE A 112 13.73 2.99 -2.33
CA ILE A 112 13.41 4.35 -2.78
C ILE A 112 14.65 5.23 -2.73
N ARG A 113 15.42 5.20 -1.64
CA ARG A 113 16.68 5.95 -1.50
C ARG A 113 17.76 5.57 -2.50
N GLN A 114 17.73 4.32 -3.00
CA GLN A 114 18.65 3.86 -4.06
C GLN A 114 18.32 4.44 -5.43
N LYS A 115 17.12 5.02 -5.62
CA LYS A 115 16.80 5.78 -6.83
C LYS A 115 17.34 7.21 -6.67
N ALA A 116 17.70 7.87 -7.78
CA ALA A 116 18.11 9.27 -7.79
C ALA A 116 16.90 10.18 -7.47
N ILE A 117 16.54 10.25 -6.19
CA ILE A 117 15.33 10.90 -5.71
C ILE A 117 15.59 12.32 -5.23
N ILE A 118 14.67 13.22 -5.53
CA ILE A 118 14.65 14.61 -5.04
C ILE A 118 13.47 14.73 -4.06
N THR A 119 13.69 15.40 -2.93
CA THR A 119 12.59 15.72 -2.01
C THR A 119 11.77 16.86 -2.61
N LEU A 120 10.48 16.65 -2.79
CA LEU A 120 9.54 17.67 -3.27
C LEU A 120 8.89 18.42 -2.12
N GLU A 121 8.49 17.69 -1.07
CA GLU A 121 7.70 18.27 0.01
C GLU A 121 7.84 17.46 1.31
N LYS A 122 7.65 18.14 2.44
CA LYS A 122 7.52 17.56 3.77
C LYS A 122 6.41 18.29 4.50
N GLY A 123 5.70 17.57 5.36
CA GLY A 123 4.71 18.16 6.25
C GLY A 123 4.26 17.17 7.30
N ASN A 124 3.31 17.59 8.12
CA ASN A 124 2.76 16.82 9.24
C ASN A 124 1.22 16.75 9.19
N ALA A 125 0.59 17.28 8.16
CA ALA A 125 -0.85 17.23 7.97
C ALA A 125 -1.19 16.89 6.52
N LEU A 126 -2.16 16.00 6.33
CA LEU A 126 -2.77 15.70 5.04
C LEU A 126 -4.29 15.61 5.23
N SER A 127 -5.04 16.24 4.33
CA SER A 127 -6.50 16.19 4.37
C SER A 127 -6.99 14.74 4.32
N GLY A 128 -7.92 14.39 5.22
CA GLY A 128 -8.49 13.05 5.30
C GLY A 128 -7.56 11.94 5.83
N VAL A 129 -6.37 12.28 6.34
CA VAL A 129 -5.44 11.31 6.96
C VAL A 129 -5.33 11.58 8.45
N SER A 130 -5.97 10.74 9.26
CA SER A 130 -5.91 10.83 10.72
C SER A 130 -4.63 10.25 11.31
N ALA A 131 -4.18 10.79 12.45
CA ALA A 131 -3.02 10.34 13.21
C ALA A 131 -1.71 10.31 12.39
N LEU A 132 -1.55 11.26 11.46
CA LEU A 132 -0.33 11.43 10.68
C LEU A 132 0.71 12.19 11.52
N ALA A 133 1.87 11.58 11.75
CA ALA A 133 2.99 12.24 12.41
C ALA A 133 3.78 13.10 11.41
N ALA A 134 4.06 12.55 10.23
CA ALA A 134 4.78 13.23 9.16
C ALA A 134 4.54 12.56 7.80
N TYR A 135 4.74 13.32 6.73
CA TYR A 135 4.94 12.80 5.38
C TYR A 135 6.17 13.42 4.71
N THR A 136 6.70 12.70 3.72
CA THR A 136 7.70 13.22 2.80
C THR A 136 7.37 12.74 1.40
N ASP A 137 7.26 13.68 0.47
CA ASP A 137 7.10 13.40 -0.95
C ASP A 137 8.48 13.45 -1.61
N VAL A 138 8.90 12.31 -2.17
CA VAL A 138 10.15 12.19 -2.92
C VAL A 138 9.85 11.76 -4.35
N ALA A 139 10.58 12.28 -5.31
CA ALA A 139 10.35 12.01 -6.72
C ALA A 139 11.59 11.45 -7.41
N ASP A 140 11.40 10.47 -8.28
CA ASP A 140 12.39 10.14 -9.31
C ASP A 140 12.01 10.81 -10.64
N LYS A 141 12.48 10.25 -11.77
CA LYS A 141 12.17 10.78 -13.10
C LYS A 141 10.68 10.68 -13.44
N GLU A 142 10.04 9.58 -13.05
CA GLU A 142 8.69 9.22 -13.52
C GLU A 142 7.66 9.20 -12.39
N LEU A 143 8.10 9.02 -11.13
CA LEU A 143 7.22 8.70 -10.02
C LEU A 143 7.39 9.67 -8.86
N VAL A 144 6.31 9.85 -8.12
CA VAL A 144 6.33 10.47 -6.78
C VAL A 144 5.92 9.42 -5.75
N PHE A 145 6.71 9.32 -4.69
CA PHE A 145 6.48 8.47 -3.53
C PHE A 145 6.19 9.37 -2.32
N ARG A 146 4.95 9.33 -1.85
CA ARG A 146 4.56 9.93 -0.57
C ARG A 146 4.74 8.89 0.53
N ILE A 147 5.73 9.10 1.37
CA ILE A 147 6.04 8.25 2.52
C ILE A 147 5.38 8.89 3.74
N MET A 148 4.52 8.16 4.43
CA MET A 148 3.76 8.62 5.60
C MET A 148 4.17 7.82 6.83
N THR A 149 4.39 8.51 7.94
CA THR A 149 4.55 7.94 9.28
C THR A 149 3.41 8.40 10.14
N TYR A 150 2.82 7.50 10.91
CA TYR A 150 1.69 7.81 11.78
C TYR A 150 2.14 7.91 13.25
N ASP A 151 1.33 8.55 14.10
CA ASP A 151 1.62 8.73 15.54
C ASP A 151 1.70 7.40 16.29
N PHE A 152 1.07 6.36 15.74
CA PHE A 152 1.17 5.01 16.27
C PHE A 152 2.50 4.36 15.86
N PRO A 153 3.26 3.78 16.80
CA PRO A 153 4.52 3.14 16.50
C PRO A 153 4.34 2.04 15.45
N ASP A 154 5.34 1.92 14.58
CA ASP A 154 5.46 0.90 13.53
C ASP A 154 4.41 0.95 12.42
N ARG A 155 3.56 1.98 12.38
CA ARG A 155 2.62 2.22 11.28
C ARG A 155 3.23 3.17 10.25
N PHE A 156 3.17 2.77 9.00
CA PHE A 156 3.56 3.63 7.89
C PHE A 156 2.69 3.41 6.66
N GLY A 157 2.72 4.40 5.79
CA GLY A 157 2.05 4.37 4.51
C GLY A 157 3.01 4.75 3.39
N ILE A 158 2.80 4.17 2.22
CA ILE A 158 3.40 4.68 0.98
C ILE A 158 2.31 4.83 -0.08
N LYS A 159 2.15 6.04 -0.60
CA LYS A 159 1.31 6.32 -1.77
C LYS A 159 2.21 6.62 -2.97
N ILE A 160 1.95 5.98 -4.10
CA ILE A 160 2.75 6.09 -5.32
C ILE A 160 1.88 6.68 -6.42
N PHE A 161 2.43 7.69 -7.07
CA PHE A 161 1.83 8.43 -8.17
C PHE A 161 2.74 8.37 -9.39
N ASP A 162 2.15 8.47 -10.57
CA ASP A 162 2.87 8.99 -11.74
C ASP A 162 3.14 10.49 -11.50
N LYS A 163 4.33 10.97 -11.88
CA LYS A 163 4.80 12.31 -11.51
C LYS A 163 3.94 13.42 -12.11
N GLU A 164 3.51 13.26 -13.35
CA GLU A 164 2.62 14.20 -14.02
C GLU A 164 1.25 14.27 -13.33
N ASP A 165 0.67 13.11 -13.02
CA ASP A 165 -0.58 13.00 -12.23
C ASP A 165 -0.44 13.65 -10.86
N TYR A 166 0.68 13.45 -10.16
CA TYR A 166 0.93 14.10 -8.87
C TYR A 166 0.94 15.63 -9.01
N LEU A 167 1.66 16.17 -10.00
CA LEU A 167 1.75 17.62 -10.18
C LEU A 167 0.40 18.23 -10.55
N GLU A 168 -0.40 17.53 -11.37
CA GLU A 168 -1.76 17.95 -11.70
C GLU A 168 -2.70 17.87 -10.49
N ALA A 169 -2.68 16.76 -9.77
CA ALA A 169 -3.46 16.58 -8.55
C ALA A 169 -3.12 17.64 -7.50
N LYS A 170 -1.85 18.03 -7.41
CA LYS A 170 -1.39 19.11 -6.52
C LYS A 170 -1.99 20.46 -6.89
N ARG A 171 -1.98 20.82 -8.17
CA ARG A 171 -2.54 22.11 -8.64
C ARG A 171 -4.04 22.21 -8.41
N ASN A 172 -4.73 21.08 -8.35
CA ASN A 172 -6.18 21.00 -8.22
C ASN A 172 -6.65 20.64 -6.79
N ASP A 173 -5.74 20.61 -5.80
CA ASP A 173 -6.02 20.22 -4.41
C ASP A 173 -6.66 18.81 -4.25
N ARG A 174 -6.17 17.83 -5.04
CA ARG A 174 -6.67 16.43 -5.09
C ARG A 174 -5.66 15.37 -4.64
N LEU A 175 -4.69 15.73 -3.81
CA LEU A 175 -3.60 14.83 -3.36
C LEU A 175 -3.96 13.92 -2.18
#